data_AF-A0A7X7WIZ7-F1
#
_entry.id   AF-A0A7X7WIZ7-F1
#
_cell.length_a   1.000
_cell.length_b   1.000
_cell.length_c   1.000
_cell.angle_alpha   90.00
_cell.angle_beta   90.00
_cell.angle_gamma   90.00
#
_symmetry.space_group_name_H-M   'P 1'
#
loop_
_entity.id
_entity.type
_entity.pdbx_description
1 polymer ?
#
loop_
_entity_poly.entity_id
_entity_poly.type
_entity_poly.pdbx_seq_one_letter_code
_entity_poly.pdbx_strand_id
1 'polypeptide(L)'
;MIVNEILASIQKANEAPEPILIVDDERSILEVIEEMLAGPAYEIMQAQSLVEADRILKDKEISIVLTDLVLGEDSGLDVIAHSQKYQPNAKIILMTGKPTIQNAVSVLKTGAFDYLTKPFDMETLKATIKRATDILKLERENIRLSEIMSFYKISEAMGSEIEPDRLLKLIIETATREFSADFASLHLIRKDGRISKQKSICKDINIYEILTKFSQDLAEEVSYKGKPLIVNDHDAYARTGMRVIKSAICQPLMAKGKILGTLNLVRTKTLHQYTTGQLTTLSLFAAKAAIEIENSKLYQELEDAYFDTVAALSNAIEARDRYTGGHNERVWQITLGIAKGLNWADGSIKELKMGAMLHDIGKIGVPDAILNKPGPLTPQEFAIMKRHPEVGANMVEKITFLNPALPYILYHHERFDGKGYPIGLRGEDIPIQGRLLAVVDTFDAITSDRPYRKGRSTDQAIIEIQGNAGTQFDPTIVAAFISTIEYLDTSPFESDKTIAT
;
A
#
# COMPACT_ATOMS: atom_id res chain seq x y z
N MET A 1 -3.71 14.56 20.41
CA MET A 1 -4.00 16.01 20.44
C MET A 1 -4.69 16.44 19.14
N ILE A 2 -4.04 16.29 17.97
CA ILE A 2 -4.62 16.66 16.66
C ILE A 2 -5.94 15.92 16.34
N VAL A 3 -6.03 14.61 16.60
CA VAL A 3 -7.28 13.84 16.38
C VAL A 3 -8.45 14.36 17.22
N ASN A 4 -8.21 14.77 18.47
CA ASN A 4 -9.26 15.29 19.35
C ASN A 4 -9.68 16.71 18.95
N GLU A 5 -8.75 17.53 18.46
CA GLU A 5 -9.07 18.87 17.91
C GLU A 5 -9.85 18.77 16.60
N ILE A 6 -9.53 17.79 15.75
CA ILE A 6 -10.29 17.47 14.53
C ILE A 6 -11.68 16.96 14.90
N LEU A 7 -11.80 16.03 15.86
CA LEU A 7 -13.11 15.54 16.32
C LEU A 7 -13.95 16.67 16.93
N ALA A 8 -13.34 17.59 17.67
CA ALA A 8 -14.03 18.75 18.23
C ALA A 8 -14.46 19.77 17.17
N SER A 9 -13.68 19.97 16.09
CA SER A 9 -14.09 20.84 14.97
C SER A 9 -15.22 20.20 14.16
N ILE A 10 -15.22 18.88 14.00
CA ILE A 10 -16.29 18.10 13.36
C ILE A 10 -17.59 18.19 14.18
N GLN A 11 -17.50 18.13 15.51
CA GLN A 11 -18.67 18.22 16.39
C GLN A 11 -19.29 19.63 16.36
N LYS A 12 -18.46 20.68 16.28
CA LYS A 12 -18.91 22.08 16.11
C LYS A 12 -19.59 22.34 14.77
N ALA A 13 -19.13 21.73 13.68
CA ALA A 13 -19.75 21.90 12.36
C ALA A 13 -21.19 21.32 12.31
N ASN A 14 -21.48 20.32 13.14
CA ASN A 14 -22.81 19.68 13.23
C ASN A 14 -23.86 20.51 14.00
N GLU A 15 -23.45 21.57 14.71
CA GLU A 15 -24.33 22.43 15.50
C GLU A 15 -24.51 23.83 14.88
N ALA A 16 -23.94 24.08 13.70
CA ALA A 16 -24.08 25.35 13.01
C ALA A 16 -25.52 25.53 12.48
N PRO A 17 -26.07 26.76 12.55
CA PRO A 17 -27.38 27.06 11.97
C PRO A 17 -27.36 26.86 10.45
N GLU A 18 -28.45 26.36 9.89
CA GLU A 18 -28.57 26.10 8.46
C GLU A 18 -28.78 27.44 7.71
N PRO A 19 -27.91 27.81 6.75
CA PRO A 19 -27.99 29.11 6.09
C PRO A 19 -29.08 29.13 5.01
N ILE A 20 -30.01 30.07 5.14
CA ILE A 20 -31.17 30.25 4.26
C ILE A 20 -31.14 31.66 3.66
N LEU A 21 -31.19 31.75 2.32
CA LEU A 21 -31.40 33.00 1.62
C LEU A 21 -32.87 33.16 1.26
N ILE A 22 -33.47 34.31 1.58
CA ILE A 22 -34.83 34.69 1.20
C ILE A 22 -34.74 35.87 0.22
N VAL A 23 -35.42 35.74 -0.92
CA VAL A 23 -35.44 36.74 -2.00
C VAL A 23 -36.88 37.12 -2.32
N ASP A 24 -37.24 38.37 -2.08
CA ASP A 24 -38.58 38.92 -2.31
C ASP A 24 -38.49 40.44 -2.42
N ASP A 25 -39.17 41.06 -3.37
CA ASP A 25 -39.16 42.52 -3.56
C ASP A 25 -39.98 43.27 -2.48
N GLU A 26 -40.89 42.56 -1.79
CA GLU A 26 -41.64 43.10 -0.66
C GLU A 26 -40.91 42.89 0.67
N ARG A 27 -40.36 43.97 1.23
CA ARG A 27 -39.70 43.96 2.56
C ARG A 27 -40.56 43.36 3.67
N SER A 28 -41.87 43.60 3.63
CA SER A 28 -42.81 43.03 4.60
C SER A 28 -42.84 41.50 4.56
N ILE A 29 -42.67 40.88 3.39
CA ILE A 29 -42.65 39.42 3.26
C ILE A 29 -41.34 38.86 3.83
N LEU A 30 -40.21 39.53 3.57
CA LEU A 30 -38.90 39.15 4.13
C LEU A 30 -38.92 39.15 5.66
N GLU A 31 -39.42 40.23 6.27
CA GLU A 31 -39.51 40.37 7.73
C GLU A 31 -40.43 39.32 8.36
N VAL A 32 -41.57 39.01 7.71
CA VAL A 32 -42.50 37.97 8.17
C VAL A 32 -41.87 36.59 8.10
N ILE A 33 -41.20 36.23 7.00
CA ILE A 33 -40.55 34.90 6.87
C ILE A 33 -39.41 34.76 7.89
N GLU A 34 -38.63 35.81 8.11
CA GLU A 34 -37.58 35.82 9.13
C GLU A 34 -38.16 35.62 10.54
N GLU A 35 -39.23 36.32 10.89
CA GLU A 35 -39.92 36.14 12.18
C GLU A 35 -40.49 34.72 12.32
N MET A 36 -41.02 34.16 11.23
CA MET A 36 -41.55 32.80 11.21
C MET A 36 -40.48 31.72 11.41
N LEU A 37 -39.27 31.95 10.90
CA LEU A 37 -38.13 31.04 10.98
C LEU A 37 -37.17 31.37 12.13
N ALA A 38 -37.49 32.36 12.97
CA ALA A 38 -36.65 32.78 14.07
C ALA A 38 -36.32 31.61 15.03
N GLY A 39 -35.03 31.42 15.30
CA GLY A 39 -34.53 30.39 16.20
C GLY A 39 -33.07 30.03 15.93
N PRO A 40 -32.47 29.16 16.77
CA PRO A 40 -31.05 28.79 16.64
C PRO A 40 -30.78 27.83 15.46
N ALA A 41 -31.81 27.33 14.80
CA ALA A 41 -31.68 26.31 13.76
C ALA A 41 -31.30 26.88 12.38
N TYR A 42 -31.58 28.17 12.13
CA TYR A 42 -31.46 28.77 10.81
C TYR A 42 -30.70 30.09 10.89
N GLU A 43 -29.79 30.33 9.94
CA GLU A 43 -29.17 31.63 9.71
C GLU A 43 -29.85 32.26 8.50
N ILE A 44 -30.66 33.29 8.72
CA ILE A 44 -31.47 33.93 7.68
C ILE A 44 -30.69 35.07 7.02
N MET A 45 -30.70 35.07 5.70
CA MET A 45 -30.14 36.13 4.85
C MET A 45 -31.24 36.63 3.91
N GLN A 46 -31.27 37.92 3.63
CA GLN A 46 -32.33 38.57 2.86
C GLN A 46 -31.77 39.30 1.65
N ALA A 47 -32.53 39.31 0.56
CA ALA A 47 -32.28 40.10 -0.64
C ALA A 47 -33.60 40.62 -1.22
N GLN A 48 -33.62 41.88 -1.67
CA GLN A 48 -34.80 42.50 -2.31
C GLN A 48 -34.72 42.52 -3.83
N SER A 49 -33.61 42.05 -4.41
CA SER A 49 -33.38 42.03 -5.86
C SER A 49 -32.45 40.89 -6.25
N LEU A 50 -32.40 40.58 -7.55
CA LEU A 50 -31.46 39.60 -8.10
C LEU A 50 -30.00 40.01 -7.83
N VAL A 51 -29.69 41.30 -7.90
CA VAL A 51 -28.33 41.83 -7.70
C VAL A 51 -27.83 41.57 -6.27
N GLU A 52 -28.70 41.77 -5.28
CA GLU A 52 -28.36 41.48 -3.88
C GLU A 52 -28.22 39.98 -3.64
N ALA A 53 -29.14 39.18 -4.18
CA ALA A 53 -29.10 37.72 -4.08
C ALA A 53 -27.82 37.15 -4.70
N ASP A 54 -27.43 37.62 -5.89
CA ASP A 54 -26.22 37.21 -6.59
C ASP A 54 -24.94 37.51 -5.79
N ARG A 55 -24.89 38.66 -5.11
CA ARG A 55 -23.77 38.99 -4.22
C ARG A 55 -23.67 38.01 -3.05
N ILE A 56 -24.80 37.72 -2.39
CA ILE A 56 -24.82 36.78 -1.26
C ILE A 56 -24.44 35.37 -1.69
N LEU A 57 -24.97 34.89 -2.82
CA LEU A 57 -24.67 33.57 -3.37
C LEU A 57 -23.20 33.37 -3.72
N LYS A 58 -22.46 34.44 -4.04
CA LYS A 58 -21.01 34.42 -4.30
C LYS A 58 -20.16 34.49 -3.04
N ASP A 59 -20.61 35.25 -2.04
CA ASP A 59 -19.82 35.57 -0.85
C ASP A 59 -20.03 34.58 0.30
N LYS A 60 -21.19 33.91 0.37
CA LYS A 60 -21.58 33.03 1.48
C LYS A 60 -22.10 31.67 1.00
N GLU A 61 -21.91 30.64 1.83
CA GLU A 61 -22.49 29.32 1.59
C GLU A 61 -23.98 29.31 1.96
N ILE A 62 -24.82 28.91 1.01
CA ILE A 62 -26.28 28.90 1.17
C ILE A 62 -26.78 27.48 0.95
N SER A 63 -27.58 26.98 1.89
CA SER A 63 -28.11 25.61 1.83
C SER A 63 -29.54 25.57 1.30
N ILE A 64 -30.35 26.60 1.59
CA ILE A 64 -31.72 26.73 1.09
C ILE A 64 -31.90 28.14 0.52
N VAL A 65 -32.55 28.24 -0.64
CA VAL A 65 -32.93 29.52 -1.25
C VAL A 65 -34.45 29.56 -1.35
N LEU A 66 -35.10 30.52 -0.69
CA LEU A 66 -36.50 30.90 -0.92
C LEU A 66 -36.53 32.10 -1.85
N THR A 67 -37.24 32.01 -2.97
CA THR A 67 -37.36 33.13 -3.90
C THR A 67 -38.78 33.29 -4.40
N ASP A 68 -39.30 34.52 -4.47
CA ASP A 68 -40.53 34.78 -5.20
C ASP A 68 -40.33 34.52 -6.70
N LEU A 69 -41.40 34.14 -7.39
CA LEU A 69 -41.40 33.92 -8.83
C LEU A 69 -41.33 35.24 -9.61
N VAL A 70 -41.93 36.30 -9.08
CA VAL A 70 -41.95 37.66 -9.63
C VAL A 70 -41.18 38.56 -8.68
N LEU A 71 -40.14 39.26 -9.14
CA LEU A 71 -39.28 40.08 -8.31
C LEU A 71 -39.13 41.48 -8.92
N GLY A 72 -40.15 42.34 -8.82
CA GLY A 72 -40.14 43.65 -9.46
C GLY A 72 -39.87 43.58 -10.97
N GLU A 73 -38.70 44.07 -11.41
CA GLU A 73 -38.23 44.01 -12.80
C GLU A 73 -37.48 42.70 -13.15
N ASP A 74 -37.08 41.93 -12.14
CA ASP A 74 -36.34 40.67 -12.25
C ASP A 74 -37.28 39.44 -12.19
N SER A 75 -36.79 38.28 -12.63
CA SER A 75 -37.49 37.00 -12.52
C SER A 75 -36.88 36.11 -11.45
N GLY A 76 -37.72 35.46 -10.64
CA GLY A 76 -37.29 34.42 -9.70
C GLY A 76 -36.58 33.24 -10.38
N LEU A 77 -36.82 33.05 -11.68
CA LEU A 77 -36.10 32.05 -12.48
C LEU A 77 -34.61 32.40 -12.66
N ASP A 78 -34.26 33.68 -12.67
CA ASP A 78 -32.86 34.11 -12.76
C ASP A 78 -32.11 33.85 -11.45
N VAL A 79 -32.80 33.98 -10.30
CA VAL A 79 -32.28 33.56 -8.99
C VAL A 79 -31.99 32.05 -8.97
N ILE A 80 -32.85 31.23 -9.58
CA ILE A 80 -32.59 29.79 -9.73
C ILE A 80 -31.31 29.54 -10.53
N ALA A 81 -31.18 30.19 -11.69
CA ALA A 81 -30.02 30.02 -12.56
C ALA A 81 -28.70 30.42 -11.86
N HIS A 82 -28.72 31.53 -11.12
CA HIS A 82 -27.57 31.98 -10.34
C HIS A 82 -27.27 31.04 -9.16
N SER A 83 -28.31 30.57 -8.46
CA SER A 83 -28.16 29.61 -7.36
C SER A 83 -27.56 28.29 -7.87
N GLN A 84 -28.04 27.75 -8.98
CA GLN A 84 -27.47 26.54 -9.59
C GLN A 84 -26.02 26.71 -10.05
N LYS A 85 -25.65 27.93 -10.47
CA LYS A 85 -24.29 28.25 -10.92
C LYS A 85 -23.29 28.37 -9.76
N TYR A 86 -23.67 29.04 -8.68
CA TYR A 86 -22.75 29.36 -7.57
C TYR A 86 -22.88 28.40 -6.38
N GLN A 87 -24.08 27.82 -6.18
CA GLN A 87 -24.45 26.95 -5.05
C GLN A 87 -25.19 25.70 -5.56
N PRO A 88 -24.53 24.81 -6.32
CA PRO A 88 -25.19 23.70 -7.03
C PRO A 88 -25.88 22.67 -6.12
N ASN A 89 -25.56 22.65 -4.83
CA ASN A 89 -26.16 21.74 -3.84
C ASN A 89 -27.32 22.37 -3.05
N ALA A 90 -27.57 23.67 -3.22
CA ALA A 90 -28.63 24.36 -2.49
C ALA A 90 -30.02 23.87 -2.93
N LYS A 91 -30.96 23.75 -1.99
CA LYS A 91 -32.36 23.43 -2.29
C LYS A 91 -33.14 24.71 -2.49
N ILE A 92 -33.69 24.89 -3.69
CA ILE A 92 -34.39 26.12 -4.07
C ILE A 92 -35.90 25.91 -3.95
N ILE A 93 -36.56 26.74 -3.15
CA ILE A 93 -38.01 26.74 -2.91
C ILE A 93 -38.60 28.01 -3.50
N LEU A 94 -39.59 27.88 -4.37
CA LEU A 94 -40.23 29.03 -5.01
C LEU A 94 -41.49 29.46 -4.27
N MET A 95 -41.68 30.76 -4.09
CA MET A 95 -42.93 31.32 -3.57
C MET A 95 -43.82 31.76 -4.75
N THR A 96 -45.13 31.48 -4.71
CA THR A 96 -46.04 31.83 -5.81
C THR A 96 -47.46 32.12 -5.33
N GLY A 97 -48.13 33.16 -5.86
CA GLY A 97 -49.49 33.55 -5.43
C GLY A 97 -50.64 32.74 -6.02
N LYS A 98 -50.47 32.07 -7.17
CA LYS A 98 -51.51 31.21 -7.79
C LYS A 98 -50.89 30.04 -8.57
N PRO A 99 -50.70 28.87 -7.94
CA PRO A 99 -50.23 27.70 -8.66
C PRO A 99 -51.36 27.13 -9.52
N THR A 100 -51.13 27.01 -10.83
CA THR A 100 -51.86 26.04 -11.67
C THR A 100 -51.04 24.75 -11.75
N ILE A 101 -51.69 23.60 -11.96
CA ILE A 101 -50.99 22.30 -12.07
C ILE A 101 -49.90 22.34 -13.15
N GLN A 102 -50.16 23.03 -14.27
CA GLN A 102 -49.18 23.20 -15.36
C GLN A 102 -48.00 24.09 -14.95
N ASN A 103 -48.24 25.19 -14.22
CA ASN A 103 -47.17 26.07 -13.74
C ASN A 103 -46.32 25.40 -12.66
N ALA A 104 -46.94 24.62 -11.74
CA ALA A 104 -46.22 23.89 -10.70
C ALA A 104 -45.27 22.83 -11.28
N VAL A 105 -45.71 22.09 -12.31
CA VAL A 105 -44.86 21.11 -12.99
C VAL A 105 -43.73 21.79 -13.78
N SER A 106 -44.00 22.93 -14.42
CA SER A 106 -42.98 23.70 -15.15
C SER A 106 -41.89 24.21 -14.20
N VAL A 107 -42.29 24.68 -13.02
CA VAL A 107 -41.39 25.17 -11.97
C VAL A 107 -40.47 24.07 -11.42
N LEU A 108 -40.97 22.85 -11.19
CA LEU A 108 -40.09 21.76 -10.75
C LEU A 108 -39.11 21.34 -11.85
N LYS A 109 -39.52 21.44 -13.12
CA LYS A 109 -38.64 21.17 -14.27
C LYS A 109 -37.51 22.19 -14.45
N THR A 110 -37.61 23.39 -13.87
CA THR A 110 -36.51 24.37 -13.88
C THR A 110 -35.46 24.11 -12.80
N GLY A 111 -35.59 23.00 -12.03
CA GLY A 111 -34.63 22.59 -11.02
C GLY A 111 -34.88 23.20 -9.63
N ALA A 112 -36.10 23.68 -9.39
CA ALA A 112 -36.57 23.98 -8.04
C ALA A 112 -36.83 22.67 -7.28
N PHE A 113 -36.49 22.67 -5.99
CA PHE A 113 -36.71 21.55 -5.09
C PHE A 113 -38.19 21.42 -4.69
N ASP A 114 -38.83 22.54 -4.36
CA ASP A 114 -40.24 22.59 -3.95
C ASP A 114 -40.83 23.99 -4.23
N TYR A 115 -42.11 24.19 -3.95
CA TYR A 115 -42.76 25.49 -3.99
C TYR A 115 -43.68 25.74 -2.78
N LEU A 116 -43.95 27.02 -2.51
CA LEU A 116 -44.79 27.53 -1.43
C LEU A 116 -45.84 28.48 -2.02
N THR A 117 -47.11 28.30 -1.65
CA THR A 117 -48.20 29.11 -2.19
C THR A 117 -48.51 30.29 -1.26
N LYS A 118 -48.50 31.53 -1.77
CA LYS A 118 -48.92 32.74 -1.05
C LYS A 118 -50.47 32.86 -1.10
N PRO A 119 -51.16 33.21 0.00
CA PRO A 119 -50.63 33.33 1.36
C PRO A 119 -50.36 31.95 1.99
N PHE A 120 -49.28 31.83 2.75
CA PHE A 120 -48.91 30.62 3.49
C PHE A 120 -48.97 30.89 4.99
N ASP A 121 -49.18 29.82 5.77
CA ASP A 121 -49.07 29.85 7.22
C ASP A 121 -47.69 29.35 7.69
N MET A 122 -47.45 29.54 8.99
CA MET A 122 -46.24 29.10 9.68
C MET A 122 -45.99 27.60 9.52
N GLU A 123 -47.03 26.78 9.60
CA GLU A 123 -46.90 25.31 9.55
C GLU A 123 -46.44 24.85 8.16
N THR A 124 -47.02 25.42 7.10
CA THR A 124 -46.69 25.08 5.71
C THR A 124 -45.28 25.53 5.35
N LEU A 125 -44.86 26.72 5.77
CA LEU A 125 -43.48 27.21 5.59
C LEU A 125 -42.49 26.29 6.30
N LYS A 126 -42.70 26.01 7.59
CA LYS A 126 -41.82 25.14 8.38
C LYS A 126 -41.77 23.72 7.85
N ALA A 127 -42.89 23.17 7.39
CA ALA A 127 -42.93 21.85 6.78
C ALA A 127 -42.10 21.78 5.50
N THR A 128 -42.16 22.81 4.65
CA THR A 128 -41.41 22.88 3.39
C THR A 128 -39.91 23.06 3.63
N ILE A 129 -39.52 23.95 4.54
CA ILE A 129 -38.10 24.09 4.96
C ILE A 129 -37.59 22.79 5.55
N LYS A 130 -38.35 22.15 6.44
CA LYS A 130 -37.95 20.88 7.08
C LYS A 130 -37.71 19.78 6.04
N ARG A 131 -38.55 19.64 5.01
CA ARG A 131 -38.32 18.67 3.91
C ARG A 131 -36.99 18.93 3.21
N ALA A 132 -36.68 20.18 2.91
CA ALA A 132 -35.41 20.56 2.29
C ALA A 132 -34.21 20.26 3.20
N THR A 133 -34.31 20.61 4.49
CA THR A 133 -33.26 20.33 5.48
C THR A 133 -33.03 18.83 5.69
N ASP A 134 -34.10 18.03 5.77
CA ASP A 134 -33.99 16.57 5.96
C ASP A 134 -33.29 15.91 4.76
N ILE A 135 -33.57 16.36 3.53
CA ILE A 135 -32.86 15.88 2.33
C ILE A 135 -31.40 16.31 2.32
N LEU A 136 -31.09 17.57 2.68
CA LEU A 136 -29.70 18.03 2.80
C LEU A 136 -28.92 17.23 3.83
N LYS A 137 -29.54 16.91 4.98
CA LYS A 137 -28.93 16.05 6.01
C LYS A 137 -28.66 14.64 5.48
N LEU A 138 -29.62 14.04 4.78
CA LEU A 138 -29.44 12.71 4.18
C LEU A 138 -28.35 12.70 3.10
N GLU A 139 -28.28 13.73 2.26
CA GLU A 139 -27.21 13.85 1.25
C GLU A 139 -25.83 14.00 1.89
N ARG A 140 -25.70 14.86 2.92
CA ARG A 140 -24.48 15.01 3.71
C ARG A 140 -24.07 13.69 4.38
N GLU A 141 -25.02 12.97 4.98
CA GLU A 141 -24.76 11.69 5.64
C GLU A 141 -24.38 10.59 4.63
N ASN A 142 -25.02 10.56 3.45
CA ASN A 142 -24.64 9.63 2.38
C ASN A 142 -23.23 9.88 1.86
N ILE A 143 -22.85 11.14 1.66
CA ILE A 143 -21.46 11.50 1.29
C ILE A 143 -20.50 11.01 2.37
N ARG A 144 -20.81 11.28 3.64
CA ARG A 144 -20.00 10.84 4.78
C ARG A 144 -19.87 9.32 4.88
N LEU A 145 -20.96 8.57 4.71
CA LEU A 145 -20.94 7.11 4.70
C LEU A 145 -20.09 6.57 3.53
N SER A 146 -20.19 7.20 2.35
CA SER A 146 -19.36 6.86 1.20
C SER A 146 -17.87 7.06 1.50
N GLU A 147 -17.50 8.17 2.17
CA GLU A 147 -16.12 8.43 2.61
C GLU A 147 -15.63 7.37 3.61
N ILE A 148 -16.45 7.01 4.60
CA ILE A 148 -16.13 5.96 5.58
C ILE A 148 -15.98 4.60 4.89
N MET A 149 -16.85 4.26 3.94
CA MET A 149 -16.78 3.03 3.17
C MET A 149 -15.54 2.97 2.28
N SER A 150 -15.15 4.09 1.66
CA SER A 150 -13.88 4.19 0.94
C SER A 150 -12.72 3.92 1.90
N PHE A 151 -12.72 4.55 3.08
CA PHE A 151 -11.69 4.32 4.09
C PHE A 151 -11.62 2.85 4.56
N TYR A 152 -12.75 2.20 4.80
CA TYR A 152 -12.78 0.79 5.19
C TYR A 152 -12.15 -0.11 4.13
N LYS A 153 -12.55 0.05 2.85
CA LYS A 153 -12.01 -0.72 1.73
C LYS A 153 -10.50 -0.55 1.59
N ILE A 154 -10.02 0.67 1.79
CA ILE A 154 -8.59 0.99 1.74
C ILE A 154 -7.85 0.35 2.91
N SER A 155 -8.42 0.45 4.12
CA SER A 155 -7.84 -0.14 5.34
C SER A 155 -7.71 -1.66 5.23
N GLU A 156 -8.69 -2.32 4.63
CA GLU A 156 -8.69 -3.76 4.37
C GLU A 156 -7.61 -4.14 3.34
N ALA A 157 -7.57 -3.46 2.19
CA ALA A 157 -6.59 -3.75 1.14
C ALA A 157 -5.14 -3.51 1.59
N MET A 158 -4.87 -2.50 2.42
CA MET A 158 -3.53 -2.25 2.95
C MET A 158 -3.11 -3.28 3.99
N GLY A 159 -4.02 -3.76 4.83
CA GLY A 159 -3.70 -4.71 5.90
C GLY A 159 -3.36 -6.12 5.41
N SER A 160 -3.72 -6.46 4.17
CA SER A 160 -3.39 -7.75 3.54
C SER A 160 -2.04 -7.78 2.81
N GLU A 161 -1.44 -6.61 2.55
CA GLU A 161 -0.20 -6.51 1.78
C GLU A 161 1.03 -6.56 2.69
N ILE A 162 1.72 -7.70 2.67
CA ILE A 162 2.92 -7.93 3.50
C ILE A 162 4.17 -7.38 2.80
N GLU A 163 4.21 -7.41 1.47
CA GLU A 163 5.37 -6.98 0.68
C GLU A 163 5.43 -5.44 0.59
N PRO A 164 6.51 -4.79 1.08
CA PRO A 164 6.53 -3.32 1.16
C PRO A 164 6.39 -2.64 -0.19
N ASP A 165 7.04 -3.15 -1.24
CA ASP A 165 6.97 -2.52 -2.55
C ASP A 165 5.54 -2.50 -3.12
N ARG A 166 4.77 -3.57 -2.89
CA ARG A 166 3.35 -3.65 -3.26
C ARG A 166 2.50 -2.74 -2.39
N LEU A 167 2.74 -2.72 -1.07
CA LEU A 167 2.05 -1.84 -0.14
C LEU A 167 2.26 -0.36 -0.50
N LEU A 168 3.50 0.07 -0.74
CA LEU A 168 3.83 1.45 -1.12
C LEU A 168 3.16 1.84 -2.44
N LYS A 169 3.09 0.90 -3.41
CA LYS A 169 2.38 1.09 -4.68
C LYS A 169 0.87 1.24 -4.46
N LEU A 170 0.26 0.38 -3.67
CA LEU A 170 -1.17 0.45 -3.34
C LEU A 170 -1.52 1.78 -2.65
N ILE A 171 -0.72 2.22 -1.68
CA ILE A 171 -0.89 3.50 -0.98
C ILE A 171 -0.90 4.66 -1.97
N ILE A 172 0.10 4.75 -2.84
CA ILE A 172 0.22 5.90 -3.74
C ILE A 172 -0.84 5.89 -4.85
N GLU A 173 -1.19 4.73 -5.40
CA GLU A 173 -2.27 4.60 -6.40
C GLU A 173 -3.62 5.00 -5.81
N THR A 174 -3.89 4.57 -4.59
CA THR A 174 -5.12 4.90 -3.87
C THR A 174 -5.18 6.40 -3.58
N ALA A 175 -4.13 6.98 -3.01
CA ALA A 175 -4.08 8.41 -2.71
C ALA A 175 -4.22 9.27 -3.98
N THR A 176 -3.60 8.85 -5.09
CA THR A 176 -3.71 9.57 -6.37
C THR A 176 -5.16 9.59 -6.87
N ARG A 177 -5.87 8.46 -6.76
CA ARG A 177 -7.25 8.30 -7.24
C ARG A 177 -8.24 9.05 -6.37
N GLU A 178 -8.25 8.79 -5.06
CA GLU A 178 -9.26 9.32 -4.13
C GLU A 178 -9.19 10.85 -4.02
N PHE A 179 -7.98 11.42 -4.11
CA PHE A 179 -7.79 12.86 -4.00
C PHE A 179 -7.73 13.57 -5.36
N SER A 180 -7.97 12.84 -6.46
CA SER A 180 -7.90 13.36 -7.83
C SER A 180 -6.59 14.13 -8.10
N ALA A 181 -5.46 13.56 -7.70
CA ALA A 181 -4.15 14.16 -7.91
C ALA A 181 -3.66 13.92 -9.34
N ASP A 182 -2.93 14.87 -9.91
CA ASP A 182 -2.22 14.74 -11.20
C ASP A 182 -0.81 14.17 -11.01
N PHE A 183 -0.25 14.39 -9.83
CA PHE A 183 1.00 13.80 -9.38
C PHE A 183 0.91 13.44 -7.89
N ALA A 184 1.50 12.32 -7.54
CA ALA A 184 1.67 11.90 -6.16
C ALA A 184 3.09 11.40 -5.94
N SER A 185 3.62 11.61 -4.74
CA SER A 185 4.90 11.03 -4.34
C SER A 185 4.90 10.65 -2.86
N LEU A 186 5.43 9.45 -2.61
CA LEU A 186 5.63 8.88 -1.29
C LEU A 186 7.12 8.93 -0.96
N HIS A 187 7.47 9.62 0.11
CA HIS A 187 8.84 9.72 0.59
C HIS A 187 8.96 9.04 1.94
N LEU A 188 10.04 8.30 2.15
CA LEU A 188 10.37 7.69 3.44
C LEU A 188 11.75 8.15 3.91
N ILE A 189 11.91 8.21 5.23
CA ILE A 189 13.19 8.49 5.89
C ILE A 189 14.04 7.21 5.86
N ARG A 190 15.22 7.31 5.27
CA ARG A 190 16.22 6.24 5.19
C ARG A 190 16.98 6.09 6.51
N LYS A 191 17.79 5.02 6.62
CA LYS A 191 18.64 4.76 7.80
C LYS A 191 19.66 5.87 8.06
N ASP A 192 20.08 6.61 7.03
CA ASP A 192 20.98 7.78 7.13
C ASP A 192 20.27 9.06 7.61
N GLY A 193 18.96 9.00 7.88
CA GLY A 193 18.14 10.12 8.31
C GLY A 193 17.65 11.02 7.18
N ARG A 194 18.03 10.76 5.92
CA ARG A 194 17.57 11.55 4.77
C ARG A 194 16.21 11.07 4.31
N ILE A 195 15.33 12.01 4.01
CA ILE A 195 14.06 11.71 3.36
C ILE A 195 14.28 11.56 1.86
N SER A 196 13.72 10.50 1.28
CA SER A 196 13.87 10.24 -0.15
C SER A 196 12.59 9.66 -0.74
N LYS A 197 12.33 10.00 -1.99
CA LYS A 197 11.24 9.42 -2.76
C LYS A 197 11.40 7.90 -2.91
N GLN A 198 10.33 7.18 -2.60
CA GLN A 198 10.24 5.72 -2.75
C GLN A 198 9.35 5.34 -3.93
N LYS A 199 8.22 6.03 -4.11
CA LYS A 199 7.30 5.85 -5.24
C LYS A 199 6.75 7.20 -5.71
N SER A 200 6.44 7.30 -7.00
CA SER A 200 5.70 8.43 -7.56
C SER A 200 4.79 7.99 -8.70
N ILE A 201 3.68 8.71 -8.87
CA ILE A 201 2.78 8.61 -10.03
C ILE A 201 2.68 10.00 -10.63
N CYS A 202 2.76 10.09 -11.95
CA CYS A 202 2.60 11.34 -12.69
C CYS A 202 1.76 11.11 -13.93
N LYS A 203 0.72 11.91 -14.14
CA LYS A 203 -0.10 11.85 -15.36
C LYS A 203 0.52 12.56 -16.56
N ASP A 204 1.43 13.51 -16.33
CA ASP A 204 2.10 14.28 -17.37
C ASP A 204 3.62 14.19 -17.22
N ILE A 205 4.26 13.47 -18.14
CA ILE A 205 5.69 13.18 -18.04
C ILE A 205 6.56 14.41 -18.28
N ASN A 206 6.05 15.42 -19.01
CA ASN A 206 6.82 16.61 -19.37
C ASN A 206 7.17 17.49 -18.17
N ILE A 207 6.40 17.37 -17.09
CA ILE A 207 6.58 18.15 -15.86
C ILE A 207 7.08 17.28 -14.70
N TYR A 208 7.41 16.01 -14.96
CA TYR A 208 7.76 15.04 -13.92
C TYR A 208 8.98 15.45 -13.08
N GLU A 209 10.02 15.99 -13.71
CA GLU A 209 11.24 16.42 -12.99
C GLU A 209 10.95 17.61 -12.06
N ILE A 210 10.18 18.59 -12.55
CA ILE A 210 9.77 19.77 -11.79
C ILE A 210 8.95 19.33 -10.57
N LEU A 211 7.96 18.46 -10.78
CA LEU A 211 7.09 17.97 -9.71
C LEU A 211 7.85 17.08 -8.72
N THR A 212 8.79 16.26 -9.19
CA THR A 212 9.64 15.45 -8.31
C THR A 212 10.47 16.34 -7.39
N LYS A 213 11.18 17.33 -7.94
CA LYS A 213 12.00 18.26 -7.15
C LYS A 213 11.16 19.04 -6.14
N PHE A 214 10.05 19.63 -6.59
CA PHE A 214 9.12 20.34 -5.71
C PHE A 214 8.61 19.45 -4.56
N SER A 215 8.26 18.20 -4.86
CA SER A 215 7.74 17.28 -3.82
C SER A 215 8.81 16.82 -2.83
N GLN A 216 10.08 16.74 -3.26
CA GLN A 216 11.21 16.46 -2.37
C GLN A 216 11.43 17.63 -1.39
N ASP A 217 11.42 18.87 -1.89
CA ASP A 217 11.57 20.07 -1.05
C ASP A 217 10.44 20.18 -0.01
N LEU A 218 9.19 19.90 -0.43
CA LEU A 218 8.05 19.84 0.49
C LEU A 218 8.19 18.72 1.52
N ALA A 219 8.65 17.54 1.10
CA ALA A 219 8.83 16.40 1.98
C ALA A 219 9.86 16.71 3.07
N GLU A 220 10.97 17.36 2.72
CA GLU A 220 11.98 17.82 3.69
C GLU A 220 11.40 18.81 4.69
N GLU A 221 10.70 19.84 4.22
CA GLU A 221 10.06 20.83 5.10
C GLU A 221 9.06 20.19 6.07
N VAL A 222 8.16 19.35 5.56
CA VAL A 222 7.09 18.72 6.37
C VAL A 222 7.66 17.66 7.31
N SER A 223 8.66 16.90 6.89
CA SER A 223 9.31 15.90 7.76
C SER A 223 10.05 16.56 8.93
N TYR A 224 10.65 17.73 8.72
CA TYR A 224 11.32 18.49 9.78
C TYR A 224 10.31 19.14 10.74
N LYS A 225 9.26 19.76 10.21
CA LYS A 225 8.25 20.48 11.02
C LYS A 225 7.24 19.55 11.70
N GLY A 226 7.02 18.36 11.15
CA GLY A 226 6.02 17.40 11.63
C GLY A 226 4.57 17.87 11.50
N LYS A 227 4.30 18.85 10.65
CA LYS A 227 2.96 19.43 10.43
C LYS A 227 2.60 19.38 8.96
N PRO A 228 1.33 19.08 8.63
CA PRO A 228 0.89 19.08 7.24
C PRO A 228 0.93 20.48 6.63
N LEU A 229 1.02 20.53 5.31
CA LEU A 229 1.11 21.77 4.55
C LEU A 229 0.23 21.70 3.29
N ILE A 230 -0.60 22.72 3.10
CA ILE A 230 -1.28 22.99 1.83
C ILE A 230 -0.55 24.15 1.15
N VAL A 231 -0.28 24.03 -0.15
CA VAL A 231 0.38 25.05 -0.96
C VAL A 231 -0.54 25.39 -2.13
N ASN A 232 -0.86 26.67 -2.27
CA ASN A 232 -1.72 27.18 -3.34
C ASN A 232 -0.88 27.63 -4.55
N ASP A 233 -1.52 27.92 -5.70
CA ASP A 233 -0.85 28.33 -6.95
C ASP A 233 0.19 29.46 -6.72
N HIS A 234 -0.19 30.50 -5.97
CA HIS A 234 0.70 31.62 -5.65
C HIS A 234 1.96 31.18 -4.89
N ASP A 235 1.80 30.38 -3.83
CA ASP A 235 2.91 29.94 -3.00
C ASP A 235 3.77 28.88 -3.71
N ALA A 236 3.14 28.06 -4.56
CA ALA A 236 3.85 27.12 -5.41
C ALA A 236 4.69 27.85 -6.47
N TYR A 237 4.17 28.93 -7.05
CA TYR A 237 4.93 29.80 -7.95
C TYR A 237 6.10 30.47 -7.23
N ALA A 238 5.92 30.96 -6.01
CA ALA A 238 7.00 31.55 -5.22
C ALA A 238 8.12 30.56 -4.93
N ARG A 239 7.79 29.27 -4.77
CA ARG A 239 8.75 28.18 -4.51
C ARG A 239 9.47 27.69 -5.77
N THR A 240 8.77 27.63 -6.90
CA THR A 240 9.26 26.96 -8.11
C THR A 240 9.66 27.91 -9.24
N GLY A 241 9.19 29.16 -9.21
CA GLY A 241 9.31 30.11 -10.32
C GLY A 241 8.43 29.77 -11.54
N MET A 242 7.60 28.73 -11.49
CA MET A 242 6.81 28.22 -12.62
C MET A 242 5.33 28.07 -12.25
N ARG A 243 4.41 28.49 -13.14
CA ARG A 243 2.95 28.40 -12.91
C ARG A 243 2.36 27.04 -13.34
N VAL A 244 3.02 25.96 -12.94
CA VAL A 244 2.61 24.58 -13.29
C VAL A 244 1.72 23.96 -12.21
N ILE A 245 1.95 24.30 -10.94
CA ILE A 245 1.25 23.72 -9.79
C ILE A 245 0.09 24.62 -9.41
N LYS A 246 -1.13 24.08 -9.37
CA LYS A 246 -2.33 24.82 -8.94
C LYS A 246 -2.63 24.66 -7.47
N SER A 247 -2.39 23.47 -6.95
CA SER A 247 -2.48 23.20 -5.52
C SER A 247 -1.69 21.95 -5.18
N ALA A 248 -1.07 21.94 -4.01
CA ALA A 248 -0.38 20.79 -3.46
C ALA A 248 -0.75 20.61 -1.98
N ILE A 249 -0.72 19.36 -1.54
CA ILE A 249 -0.90 18.99 -0.14
C ILE A 249 0.17 17.98 0.23
N CYS A 250 0.83 18.20 1.36
CA CYS A 250 1.85 17.33 1.91
C CYS A 250 1.47 16.94 3.34
N GLN A 251 1.36 15.64 3.57
CA GLN A 251 0.96 15.07 4.84
C GLN A 251 2.10 14.22 5.42
N PRO A 252 2.53 14.46 6.68
CA PRO A 252 3.49 13.58 7.33
C PRO A 252 2.88 12.20 7.59
N LEU A 253 3.66 11.15 7.37
CA LEU A 253 3.35 9.78 7.76
C LEU A 253 3.90 9.55 9.16
N MET A 254 3.01 9.42 10.14
CA MET A 254 3.39 9.30 11.54
C MET A 254 2.90 7.98 12.13
N ALA A 255 3.81 7.23 12.75
CA ALA A 255 3.50 6.01 13.48
C ALA A 255 4.30 5.96 14.78
N LYS A 256 3.66 5.54 15.88
CA LYS A 256 4.24 5.47 17.24
C LYS A 256 5.03 6.72 17.66
N GLY A 257 4.53 7.90 17.30
CA GLY A 257 5.15 9.19 17.64
C GLY A 257 6.39 9.56 16.82
N LYS A 258 6.72 8.78 15.78
CA LYS A 258 7.84 9.05 14.85
C LYS A 258 7.30 9.39 13.47
N ILE A 259 8.00 10.28 12.76
CA ILE A 259 7.75 10.55 11.35
C ILE A 259 8.50 9.49 10.55
N LEU A 260 7.78 8.73 9.73
CA LEU A 260 8.35 7.74 8.83
C LEU A 260 8.69 8.35 7.46
N GLY A 261 8.02 9.44 7.09
CA GLY A 261 8.08 10.03 5.77
C GLY A 261 6.95 11.00 5.49
N THR A 262 6.65 11.23 4.21
CA THR A 262 5.57 12.11 3.77
C THR A 262 4.83 11.56 2.54
N LEU A 263 3.57 11.94 2.43
CA LEU A 263 2.72 11.71 1.26
C LEU A 263 2.37 13.07 0.63
N ASN A 264 2.78 13.26 -0.61
CA ASN A 264 2.59 14.49 -1.36
C ASN A 264 1.60 14.25 -2.50
N LEU A 265 0.65 15.16 -2.67
CA LEU A 265 -0.32 15.15 -3.76
C LEU A 265 -0.36 16.52 -4.42
N VAL A 266 -0.38 16.56 -5.74
CA VAL A 266 -0.29 17.79 -6.53
C VAL A 266 -1.35 17.78 -7.65
N ARG A 267 -2.01 18.91 -7.85
CA ARG A 267 -2.90 19.19 -8.98
C ARG A 267 -2.25 20.25 -9.87
N THR A 268 -2.27 20.00 -11.17
CA THR A 268 -1.69 20.89 -12.19
C THR A 268 -2.75 21.36 -13.18
N LYS A 269 -3.84 20.60 -13.37
CA LYS A 269 -4.91 20.92 -14.33
C LYS A 269 -6.13 21.55 -13.69
N THR A 270 -6.44 21.18 -12.45
CA THR A 270 -7.64 21.66 -11.74
C THR A 270 -7.38 22.96 -11.01
N LEU A 271 -8.26 23.96 -11.18
CA LEU A 271 -8.20 25.23 -10.43
C LEU A 271 -8.68 25.11 -8.98
N HIS A 272 -9.39 24.03 -8.64
CA HIS A 272 -9.82 23.74 -7.27
C HIS A 272 -8.64 23.41 -6.36
N GLN A 273 -8.42 24.26 -5.36
CA GLN A 273 -7.42 24.07 -4.32
C GLN A 273 -7.80 22.93 -3.39
N TYR A 274 -6.79 22.29 -2.77
CA TYR A 274 -7.04 21.36 -1.68
C TYR A 274 -7.63 22.11 -0.48
N THR A 275 -8.68 21.56 0.11
CA THR A 275 -9.36 22.16 1.26
C THR A 275 -8.87 21.56 2.59
N THR A 276 -9.17 22.23 3.69
CA THR A 276 -8.93 21.70 5.05
C THR A 276 -9.72 20.42 5.34
N GLY A 277 -10.90 20.26 4.73
CA GLY A 277 -11.66 19.01 4.77
C GLY A 277 -10.90 17.86 4.10
N GLN A 278 -10.37 18.09 2.90
CA GLN A 278 -9.53 17.10 2.20
C GLN A 278 -8.25 16.78 2.97
N LEU A 279 -7.65 17.76 3.65
CA LEU A 279 -6.51 17.54 4.53
C LEU A 279 -6.86 16.61 5.72
N THR A 280 -8.07 16.73 6.25
CA THR A 280 -8.56 15.87 7.33
C THR A 280 -8.69 14.42 6.86
N THR A 281 -9.29 14.20 5.69
CA THR A 281 -9.39 12.87 5.07
C THR A 281 -8.00 12.30 4.75
N LEU A 282 -7.09 13.11 4.21
CA LEU A 282 -5.72 12.70 3.92
C LEU A 282 -4.94 12.36 5.20
N SER A 283 -5.18 13.07 6.29
CA SER A 283 -4.55 12.80 7.59
C SER A 283 -4.95 11.42 8.13
N LEU A 284 -6.22 11.04 8.00
CA LEU A 284 -6.70 9.71 8.39
C LEU A 284 -6.07 8.62 7.52
N PHE A 285 -6.04 8.83 6.20
CA PHE A 285 -5.38 7.92 5.26
C PHE A 285 -3.88 7.76 5.58
N ALA A 286 -3.16 8.86 5.78
CA ALA A 286 -1.74 8.88 6.09
C ALA A 286 -1.41 8.21 7.43
N ALA A 287 -2.28 8.35 8.44
CA ALA A 287 -2.11 7.66 9.72
C ALA A 287 -2.20 6.13 9.56
N LYS A 288 -3.19 5.64 8.80
CA LYS A 288 -3.31 4.21 8.50
C LYS A 288 -2.14 3.70 7.65
N ALA A 289 -1.79 4.43 6.58
CA ALA A 289 -0.66 4.09 5.72
C ALA A 289 0.65 4.03 6.50
N ALA A 290 0.90 4.97 7.43
CA ALA A 290 2.10 4.97 8.26
C ALA A 290 2.19 3.72 9.15
N ILE A 291 1.07 3.28 9.75
CA ILE A 291 1.02 2.06 10.56
C ILE A 291 1.34 0.84 9.71
N GLU A 292 0.74 0.70 8.53
CA GLU A 292 1.00 -0.47 7.66
C GLU A 292 2.41 -0.50 7.12
N ILE A 293 2.98 0.66 6.76
CA ILE A 293 4.39 0.76 6.37
C ILE A 293 5.30 0.32 7.54
N GLU A 294 5.00 0.74 8.77
CA GLU A 294 5.76 0.31 9.94
C GLU A 294 5.61 -1.20 10.18
N ASN A 295 4.40 -1.74 10.09
CA ASN A 295 4.13 -3.16 10.28
C ASN A 295 4.87 -4.00 9.23
N SER A 296 4.74 -3.66 7.94
CA SER A 296 5.45 -4.36 6.85
C SER A 296 6.96 -4.35 7.07
N LYS A 297 7.52 -3.20 7.49
CA LYS A 297 8.95 -3.09 7.84
C LYS A 297 9.32 -3.98 9.03
N LEU A 298 8.52 -4.02 10.10
CA LEU A 298 8.76 -4.86 11.26
C LEU A 298 8.69 -6.35 10.91
N TYR A 299 7.76 -6.75 10.03
CA TYR A 299 7.69 -8.13 9.54
C TYR A 299 8.94 -8.51 8.73
N GLN A 300 9.45 -7.61 7.89
CA GLN A 300 10.70 -7.85 7.16
C GLN A 300 11.91 -7.94 8.07
N GLU A 301 12.06 -7.01 9.03
CA GLU A 301 13.17 -7.05 9.98
C GLU A 301 13.14 -8.33 10.83
N LEU A 302 11.95 -8.80 11.18
CA LEU A 302 11.77 -10.08 11.89
C LEU A 302 12.15 -11.27 11.01
N GLU A 303 11.76 -11.27 9.74
CA GLU A 303 12.11 -12.31 8.77
C GLU A 303 13.62 -12.36 8.53
N ASP A 304 14.26 -11.21 8.31
CA ASP A 304 15.72 -11.09 8.14
C ASP A 304 16.45 -11.63 9.38
N ALA A 305 16.01 -11.26 10.58
CA ALA A 305 16.59 -11.75 11.83
C ALA A 305 16.47 -13.28 11.99
N TYR A 306 15.38 -13.88 11.52
CA TYR A 306 15.25 -15.33 11.49
C TYR A 306 16.24 -15.99 10.53
N PHE A 307 16.38 -15.46 9.32
CA PHE A 307 17.36 -15.98 8.35
C PHE A 307 18.80 -15.81 8.84
N ASP A 308 19.14 -14.68 9.44
CA ASP A 308 20.46 -14.44 10.03
C ASP A 308 20.77 -15.44 11.15
N THR A 309 19.77 -15.79 11.96
CA THR A 309 19.90 -16.81 13.01
C THR A 309 20.14 -18.20 12.42
N VAL A 310 19.39 -18.57 11.39
CA VAL A 310 19.57 -19.84 10.67
C VAL A 310 20.96 -19.92 10.02
N ALA A 311 21.39 -18.84 9.37
CA ALA A 311 22.72 -18.73 8.78
C ALA A 311 23.82 -18.87 9.84
N ALA A 312 23.67 -18.24 11.01
CA ALA A 312 24.63 -18.37 12.11
C ALA A 312 24.76 -19.81 12.63
N LEU A 313 23.63 -20.54 12.78
CA LEU A 313 23.64 -21.95 13.16
C LEU A 313 24.34 -22.82 12.13
N SER A 314 24.07 -22.59 10.85
CA SER A 314 24.69 -23.36 9.78
C SER A 314 26.19 -23.08 9.67
N ASN A 315 26.60 -21.82 9.74
CA ASN A 315 28.01 -21.42 9.76
C ASN A 315 28.78 -22.03 10.95
N ALA A 316 28.12 -22.25 12.10
CA ALA A 316 28.75 -22.92 13.24
C ALA A 316 29.05 -24.40 12.96
N ILE A 317 28.22 -25.08 12.16
CA ILE A 317 28.51 -26.44 11.69
C ILE A 317 29.61 -26.43 10.65
N GLU A 318 29.55 -25.48 9.69
CA GLU A 318 30.63 -25.33 8.71
C GLU A 318 31.98 -25.00 9.35
N ALA A 319 32.01 -24.29 10.47
CA ALA A 319 33.27 -24.02 11.18
C ALA A 319 33.90 -25.28 11.82
N ARG A 320 33.08 -26.29 12.16
CA ARG A 320 33.55 -27.60 12.67
C ARG A 320 33.95 -28.55 11.55
N ASP A 321 33.31 -28.43 10.41
CA ASP A 321 33.60 -29.19 9.19
C ASP A 321 34.64 -28.43 8.36
N ARG A 322 35.91 -28.84 8.39
CA ARG A 322 37.02 -28.12 7.74
C ARG A 322 36.84 -27.93 6.21
N TYR A 323 35.76 -28.47 5.61
CA TYR A 323 35.58 -28.66 4.18
C TYR A 323 34.46 -27.82 3.56
N THR A 324 33.67 -27.09 4.36
CA THR A 324 32.42 -26.47 3.88
C THR A 324 32.48 -24.94 3.78
N GLY A 325 33.65 -24.29 3.81
CA GLY A 325 33.71 -22.82 3.69
C GLY A 325 32.97 -22.28 2.45
N GLY A 326 31.85 -21.57 2.67
CA GLY A 326 31.02 -21.01 1.59
C GLY A 326 30.23 -22.06 0.78
N HIS A 327 30.14 -23.30 1.25
CA HIS A 327 29.38 -24.38 0.62
C HIS A 327 27.89 -24.03 0.58
N ASN A 328 27.33 -23.64 1.72
CA ASN A 328 25.92 -23.27 1.81
C ASN A 328 25.52 -22.17 0.81
N GLU A 329 26.38 -21.18 0.61
CA GLU A 329 26.12 -20.10 -0.35
C GLU A 329 26.13 -20.62 -1.79
N ARG A 330 27.09 -21.47 -2.16
CA ARG A 330 27.15 -22.07 -3.51
C ARG A 330 25.94 -22.98 -3.76
N VAL A 331 25.59 -23.82 -2.78
CA VAL A 331 24.40 -24.67 -2.84
C VAL A 331 23.15 -23.82 -3.01
N TRP A 332 23.00 -22.75 -2.23
CA TRP A 332 21.88 -21.82 -2.34
C TRP A 332 21.77 -21.22 -3.75
N GLN A 333 22.86 -20.69 -4.32
CA GLN A 333 22.82 -20.06 -5.65
C GLN A 333 22.41 -21.04 -6.76
N ILE A 334 22.97 -22.26 -6.73
CA ILE A 334 22.67 -23.28 -7.74
C ILE A 334 21.24 -23.79 -7.57
N THR A 335 20.82 -24.09 -6.34
CA THR A 335 19.45 -24.53 -6.06
C THR A 335 18.41 -23.49 -6.49
N LEU A 336 18.67 -22.20 -6.25
CA LEU A 336 17.81 -21.10 -6.69
C LEU A 336 17.69 -21.05 -8.22
N GLY A 337 18.80 -21.22 -8.94
CA GLY A 337 18.80 -21.26 -10.41
C GLY A 337 17.94 -22.41 -10.95
N ILE A 338 18.10 -23.61 -10.39
CA ILE A 338 17.31 -24.78 -10.78
C ILE A 338 15.82 -24.57 -10.47
N ALA A 339 15.49 -24.09 -9.27
CA ALA A 339 14.11 -23.87 -8.86
C ALA A 339 13.39 -22.85 -9.76
N LYS A 340 14.09 -21.79 -10.18
CA LYS A 340 13.58 -20.84 -11.18
C LYS A 340 13.37 -21.49 -12.55
N GLY A 341 14.33 -22.31 -13.01
CA GLY A 341 14.20 -23.08 -14.25
C GLY A 341 13.01 -24.06 -14.25
N LEU A 342 12.63 -24.54 -13.06
CA LEU A 342 11.47 -25.39 -12.83
C LEU A 342 10.17 -24.62 -12.55
N ASN A 343 10.17 -23.28 -12.63
CA ASN A 343 9.03 -22.41 -12.35
C ASN A 343 8.41 -22.60 -10.95
N TRP A 344 9.25 -22.78 -9.92
CA TRP A 344 8.76 -22.79 -8.54
C TRP A 344 8.20 -21.42 -8.15
N ALA A 345 7.17 -21.42 -7.30
CA ALA A 345 6.57 -20.19 -6.79
C ALA A 345 7.51 -19.46 -5.83
N ASP A 346 7.40 -18.13 -5.74
CA ASP A 346 8.24 -17.29 -4.86
C ASP A 346 8.17 -17.71 -3.38
N GLY A 347 7.02 -18.22 -2.93
CA GLY A 347 6.87 -18.76 -1.57
C GLY A 347 7.81 -19.94 -1.29
N SER A 348 8.05 -20.80 -2.28
CA SER A 348 8.94 -21.96 -2.18
C SER A 348 10.42 -21.59 -2.17
N ILE A 349 10.77 -20.38 -2.62
CA ILE A 349 12.16 -19.89 -2.60
C ILE A 349 12.65 -19.68 -1.16
N LYS A 350 11.77 -19.22 -0.25
CA LYS A 350 12.09 -19.06 1.17
C LYS A 350 12.37 -20.40 1.84
N GLU A 351 11.52 -21.39 1.56
CA GLU A 351 11.65 -22.76 2.04
C GLU A 351 12.95 -23.39 1.54
N LEU A 352 13.25 -23.20 0.25
CA LEU A 352 14.49 -23.63 -0.38
C LEU A 352 15.72 -23.03 0.29
N LYS A 353 15.69 -21.73 0.62
CA LYS A 353 16.81 -21.06 1.29
C LYS A 353 17.09 -21.68 2.66
N MET A 354 16.04 -21.91 3.46
CA MET A 354 16.17 -22.58 4.76
C MET A 354 16.69 -24.01 4.60
N GLY A 355 16.16 -24.75 3.61
CA GLY A 355 16.59 -26.11 3.29
C GLY A 355 18.06 -26.20 2.89
N ALA A 356 18.50 -25.34 1.97
CA ALA A 356 19.90 -25.26 1.53
C ALA A 356 20.84 -24.91 2.69
N MET A 357 20.46 -23.98 3.56
CA MET A 357 21.26 -23.62 4.74
C MET A 357 21.31 -24.74 5.79
N LEU A 358 20.24 -25.52 5.97
CA LEU A 358 20.14 -26.45 7.10
C LEU A 358 20.33 -27.92 6.75
N HIS A 359 20.44 -28.30 5.47
CA HIS A 359 20.45 -29.71 5.07
C HIS A 359 21.47 -30.58 5.84
N ASP A 360 22.62 -29.99 6.18
CA ASP A 360 23.70 -30.64 6.92
C ASP A 360 23.76 -30.32 8.42
N ILE A 361 22.75 -29.64 9.00
CA ILE A 361 22.72 -29.23 10.42
C ILE A 361 22.93 -30.41 11.38
N GLY A 362 22.47 -31.61 10.99
CA GLY A 362 22.60 -32.81 11.79
C GLY A 362 24.03 -33.34 11.93
N LYS A 363 24.99 -32.85 11.13
CA LYS A 363 26.42 -33.17 11.29
C LYS A 363 26.95 -32.75 12.66
N ILE A 364 26.24 -31.88 13.39
CA ILE A 364 26.55 -31.55 14.79
C ILE A 364 26.66 -32.80 15.68
N GLY A 365 25.85 -33.83 15.40
CA GLY A 365 25.81 -35.09 16.14
C GLY A 365 26.88 -36.10 15.72
N VAL A 366 27.69 -35.78 14.71
CA VAL A 366 28.78 -36.64 14.24
C VAL A 366 30.05 -36.34 15.04
N PRO A 367 30.72 -37.35 15.61
CA PRO A 367 32.00 -37.17 16.32
C PRO A 367 33.09 -36.58 15.41
N ASP A 368 33.92 -35.68 15.94
CA ASP A 368 35.00 -35.01 15.17
C ASP A 368 35.97 -35.99 14.49
N ALA A 369 36.26 -37.12 15.14
CA ALA A 369 37.13 -38.16 14.60
C ALA A 369 36.56 -38.83 13.33
N ILE A 370 35.23 -38.80 13.16
CA ILE A 370 34.54 -39.29 11.97
C ILE A 370 34.37 -38.15 10.96
N LEU A 371 33.88 -36.99 11.41
CA LEU A 371 33.61 -35.83 10.56
C LEU A 371 34.87 -35.34 9.83
N ASN A 372 35.98 -35.25 10.55
CA ASN A 372 37.26 -34.74 10.04
C ASN A 372 38.26 -35.86 9.69
N LYS A 373 37.80 -37.11 9.49
CA LYS A 373 38.69 -38.25 9.28
C LYS A 373 39.56 -38.06 8.03
N PRO A 374 40.89 -38.27 8.13
CA PRO A 374 41.80 -38.09 7.03
C PRO A 374 41.83 -39.27 6.02
N GLY A 375 40.67 -39.68 5.49
CA GLY A 375 40.54 -40.81 4.58
C GLY A 375 39.12 -41.38 4.50
N PRO A 376 38.91 -42.53 3.82
CA PRO A 376 37.58 -43.13 3.72
C PRO A 376 37.06 -43.59 5.09
N LEU A 377 35.75 -43.46 5.28
CA LEU A 377 35.05 -43.97 6.45
C LEU A 377 34.91 -45.50 6.39
N THR A 378 35.06 -46.16 7.54
CA THR A 378 34.70 -47.58 7.68
C THR A 378 33.19 -47.76 7.59
N PRO A 379 32.67 -48.97 7.32
CA PRO A 379 31.22 -49.21 7.30
C PRO A 379 30.51 -48.78 8.59
N GLN A 380 31.15 -48.94 9.75
CA GLN A 380 30.63 -48.54 11.05
C GLN A 380 30.62 -47.02 11.21
N GLU A 381 31.69 -46.33 10.82
CA GLU A 381 31.77 -44.87 10.84
C GLU A 381 30.76 -44.24 9.86
N PHE A 382 30.62 -44.84 8.67
CA PHE A 382 29.64 -44.40 7.69
C PHE A 382 28.20 -44.60 8.17
N ALA A 383 27.92 -45.65 8.95
CA ALA A 383 26.62 -45.83 9.59
C ALA A 383 26.29 -44.72 10.59
N ILE A 384 27.29 -44.16 11.27
CA ILE A 384 27.10 -42.98 12.15
C ILE A 384 26.86 -41.73 11.30
N MET A 385 27.65 -41.52 10.24
CA MET A 385 27.48 -40.38 9.32
C MET A 385 26.09 -40.36 8.69
N LYS A 386 25.56 -41.52 8.27
CA LYS A 386 24.23 -41.65 7.64
C LYS A 386 23.04 -41.22 8.51
N ARG A 387 23.25 -41.00 9.82
CA ARG A 387 22.21 -40.56 10.74
C ARG A 387 22.01 -39.05 10.75
N HIS A 388 22.91 -38.27 10.15
CA HIS A 388 22.80 -36.80 10.20
C HIS A 388 21.50 -36.25 9.57
N PRO A 389 20.88 -36.83 8.52
CA PRO A 389 19.59 -36.34 8.03
C PRO A 389 18.50 -36.45 9.10
N GLU A 390 18.43 -37.60 9.78
CA GLU A 390 17.46 -37.84 10.86
C GLU A 390 17.75 -36.96 12.08
N VAL A 391 19.03 -36.82 12.46
CA VAL A 391 19.43 -35.93 13.57
C VAL A 391 19.05 -34.48 13.25
N GLY A 392 19.33 -34.02 12.02
CA GLY A 392 18.99 -32.67 11.58
C GLY A 392 17.48 -32.42 11.57
N ALA A 393 16.69 -33.37 11.05
CA ALA A 393 15.24 -33.29 11.06
C ALA A 393 14.69 -33.22 12.50
N ASN A 394 15.14 -34.10 13.40
CA ASN A 394 14.74 -34.10 14.82
C ASN A 394 15.10 -32.78 15.55
N MET A 395 16.16 -32.09 15.12
CA MET A 395 16.56 -30.82 15.71
C MET A 395 15.61 -29.68 15.34
N VAL A 396 15.07 -29.68 14.12
CA VAL A 396 14.28 -28.55 13.60
C VAL A 396 12.78 -28.80 13.58
N GLU A 397 12.31 -30.05 13.64
CA GLU A 397 10.89 -30.42 13.50
C GLU A 397 9.94 -29.78 14.53
N LYS A 398 10.47 -29.36 15.69
CA LYS A 398 9.67 -28.72 16.74
C LYS A 398 9.53 -27.21 16.55
N ILE A 399 10.27 -26.66 15.60
CA ILE A 399 10.31 -25.24 15.31
C ILE A 399 9.43 -25.00 14.09
N THR A 400 8.20 -24.52 14.32
CA THR A 400 7.17 -24.39 13.28
C THR A 400 7.64 -23.68 12.01
N PHE A 401 8.45 -22.62 12.15
CA PHE A 401 8.95 -21.87 10.99
C PHE A 401 9.99 -22.63 10.16
N LEU A 402 10.65 -23.65 10.73
CA LEU A 402 11.65 -24.48 10.05
C LEU A 402 11.07 -25.76 9.45
N ASN A 403 9.80 -26.08 9.71
CA ASN A 403 9.15 -27.26 9.13
C ASN A 403 9.28 -27.36 7.60
N PRO A 404 9.20 -26.26 6.82
CA PRO A 404 9.40 -26.33 5.38
C PRO A 404 10.81 -26.78 4.96
N ALA A 405 11.81 -26.70 5.84
CA ALA A 405 13.17 -27.18 5.59
C ALA A 405 13.28 -28.71 5.76
N LEU A 406 12.35 -29.38 6.43
CA LEU A 406 12.45 -30.81 6.76
C LEU A 406 12.66 -31.72 5.52
N PRO A 407 11.93 -31.54 4.40
CA PRO A 407 12.14 -32.39 3.23
C PRO A 407 13.53 -32.23 2.60
N TYR A 408 14.15 -31.06 2.76
CA TYR A 408 15.51 -30.80 2.30
C TYR A 408 16.54 -31.52 3.18
N ILE A 409 16.32 -31.50 4.50
CA ILE A 409 17.25 -32.07 5.49
C ILE A 409 17.15 -33.59 5.56
N LEU A 410 15.94 -34.15 5.43
CA LEU A 410 15.73 -35.57 5.66
C LEU A 410 16.07 -36.40 4.41
N TYR A 411 15.89 -35.85 3.21
CA TYR A 411 15.88 -36.62 1.97
C TYR A 411 16.98 -36.24 0.97
N HIS A 412 17.90 -35.33 1.28
CA HIS A 412 18.99 -34.95 0.35
C HIS A 412 19.98 -36.07 0.04
N HIS A 413 19.94 -37.17 0.80
CA HIS A 413 20.71 -38.38 0.54
C HIS A 413 19.88 -39.59 0.07
N GLU A 414 18.59 -39.39 -0.19
CA GLU A 414 17.80 -40.38 -0.90
C GLU A 414 18.26 -40.46 -2.36
N ARG A 415 18.18 -41.66 -2.93
CA ARG A 415 18.58 -41.92 -4.32
C ARG A 415 17.36 -42.30 -5.12
N PHE A 416 17.27 -41.81 -6.35
CA PHE A 416 16.12 -42.07 -7.23
C PHE A 416 15.83 -43.57 -7.45
N ASP A 417 16.86 -44.42 -7.35
CA ASP A 417 16.79 -45.88 -7.44
C ASP A 417 16.35 -46.61 -6.14
N GLY A 418 16.14 -45.89 -5.04
CA GLY A 418 15.74 -46.46 -3.74
C GLY A 418 16.90 -47.00 -2.91
N LYS A 419 18.16 -46.80 -3.32
CA LYS A 419 19.35 -47.25 -2.56
C LYS A 419 19.94 -46.18 -1.63
N GLY A 420 19.21 -45.08 -1.46
CA GLY A 420 19.60 -43.96 -0.61
C GLY A 420 19.34 -44.21 0.87
N TYR A 421 19.44 -43.16 1.66
CA TYR A 421 19.17 -43.15 3.09
C TYR A 421 18.56 -41.80 3.50
N PRO A 422 17.84 -41.70 4.63
CA PRO A 422 17.68 -42.70 5.69
C PRO A 422 16.56 -43.74 5.47
N ILE A 423 15.58 -43.47 4.62
CA ILE A 423 14.38 -44.30 4.46
C ILE A 423 14.49 -45.28 3.29
N GLY A 424 15.16 -44.88 2.21
CA GLY A 424 15.26 -45.67 0.97
C GLY A 424 14.06 -45.45 0.04
N LEU A 425 13.54 -44.23 -0.01
CA LEU A 425 12.44 -43.84 -0.91
C LEU A 425 12.90 -43.93 -2.38
N ARG A 426 11.98 -44.23 -3.29
CA ARG A 426 12.29 -44.47 -4.70
C ARG A 426 11.52 -43.53 -5.63
N GLY A 427 12.20 -43.02 -6.65
CA GLY A 427 11.59 -42.20 -7.69
C GLY A 427 10.93 -40.94 -7.13
N GLU A 428 9.66 -40.74 -7.49
CA GLU A 428 8.89 -39.56 -7.09
C GLU A 428 8.35 -39.61 -5.66
N ASP A 429 8.48 -40.75 -4.97
CA ASP A 429 8.17 -40.84 -3.53
C ASP A 429 9.12 -39.98 -2.70
N ILE A 430 10.31 -39.69 -3.24
CA ILE A 430 11.24 -38.72 -2.66
C ILE A 430 10.68 -37.32 -2.93
N PRO A 431 10.49 -36.48 -1.88
CA PRO A 431 10.09 -35.10 -2.09
C PRO A 431 11.04 -34.37 -3.04
N ILE A 432 10.49 -33.51 -3.91
CA ILE A 432 11.27 -32.81 -4.94
C ILE A 432 12.41 -31.98 -4.32
N GLN A 433 12.22 -31.49 -3.10
CA GLN A 433 13.20 -30.80 -2.28
C GLN A 433 14.48 -31.62 -2.06
N GLY A 434 14.33 -32.89 -1.66
CA GLY A 434 15.45 -33.81 -1.44
C GLY A 434 16.11 -34.22 -2.76
N ARG A 435 15.32 -34.48 -3.81
CA ARG A 435 15.82 -34.79 -5.16
C ARG A 435 16.67 -33.65 -5.72
N LEU A 436 16.26 -32.41 -5.49
CA LEU A 436 16.97 -31.20 -5.90
C LEU A 436 18.29 -31.05 -5.15
N LEU A 437 18.30 -31.16 -3.81
CA LEU A 437 19.54 -31.04 -3.06
C LEU A 437 20.53 -32.18 -3.32
N ALA A 438 20.06 -33.40 -3.57
CA ALA A 438 20.95 -34.52 -3.90
C ALA A 438 21.84 -34.21 -5.11
N VAL A 439 21.29 -33.55 -6.13
CA VAL A 439 22.04 -33.11 -7.32
C VAL A 439 23.02 -32.01 -6.97
N VAL A 440 22.56 -30.97 -6.26
CA VAL A 440 23.39 -29.78 -5.99
C VAL A 440 24.51 -30.07 -4.99
N ASP A 441 24.24 -30.81 -3.92
CA ASP A 441 25.24 -31.24 -2.95
C ASP A 441 26.31 -32.13 -3.61
N THR A 442 25.90 -33.04 -4.50
CA THR A 442 26.87 -33.84 -5.26
C THR A 442 27.71 -32.96 -6.19
N PHE A 443 27.10 -31.99 -6.87
CA PHE A 443 27.86 -31.07 -7.73
C PHE A 443 28.90 -30.28 -6.94
N ASP A 444 28.52 -29.68 -5.80
CA ASP A 444 29.45 -28.93 -4.97
C ASP A 444 30.55 -29.84 -4.40
N ALA A 445 30.21 -31.06 -3.99
CA ALA A 445 31.15 -32.07 -3.54
C ALA A 445 32.17 -32.48 -4.61
N ILE A 446 31.76 -32.51 -5.88
CA ILE A 446 32.62 -32.88 -7.00
C ILE A 446 33.60 -31.74 -7.34
N THR A 447 33.12 -30.50 -7.35
CA THR A 447 33.84 -29.31 -7.80
C THR A 447 34.69 -28.64 -6.71
N SER A 448 34.38 -28.90 -5.43
CA SER A 448 35.14 -28.37 -4.30
C SER A 448 36.39 -29.20 -3.97
N ASP A 449 37.45 -28.51 -3.53
CA ASP A 449 38.66 -29.14 -3.00
C ASP A 449 38.39 -29.86 -1.68
N ARG A 450 38.94 -31.08 -1.53
CA ARG A 450 38.92 -31.88 -0.29
C ARG A 450 40.35 -32.27 0.09
N PRO A 451 40.66 -32.60 1.37
CA PRO A 451 42.05 -32.83 1.81
C PRO A 451 42.81 -33.92 1.05
N TYR A 452 42.07 -34.90 0.49
CA TYR A 452 42.64 -36.04 -0.24
C TYR A 452 42.45 -35.93 -1.76
N ARG A 453 41.77 -34.89 -2.26
CA ARG A 453 41.39 -34.78 -3.67
C ARG A 453 41.10 -33.33 -4.07
N LYS A 454 41.77 -32.85 -5.12
CA LYS A 454 41.37 -31.60 -5.76
C LYS A 454 39.98 -31.70 -6.38
N GLY A 455 39.26 -30.58 -6.39
CA GLY A 455 38.01 -30.43 -7.11
C GLY A 455 38.17 -30.75 -8.60
N ARG A 456 37.12 -31.32 -9.19
CA ARG A 456 37.06 -31.60 -10.64
C ARG A 456 36.42 -30.44 -11.38
N SER A 457 36.61 -30.38 -12.70
CA SER A 457 35.99 -29.34 -13.52
C SER A 457 34.46 -29.48 -13.58
N THR A 458 33.78 -28.37 -13.87
CA THR A 458 32.34 -28.32 -14.10
C THR A 458 31.90 -29.36 -15.12
N ASP A 459 32.59 -29.46 -16.26
CA ASP A 459 32.30 -30.47 -17.31
C ASP A 459 32.33 -31.90 -16.79
N GLN A 460 33.33 -32.23 -15.96
CA GLN A 460 33.45 -33.57 -15.37
C GLN A 460 32.32 -33.85 -14.38
N ALA A 461 31.88 -32.83 -13.63
CA ALA A 461 30.75 -32.94 -12.72
C ALA A 461 29.44 -33.15 -13.50
N ILE A 462 29.22 -32.42 -14.59
CA ILE A 462 28.06 -32.57 -15.47
C ILE A 462 28.01 -33.99 -16.05
N ILE A 463 29.12 -34.49 -16.61
CA ILE A 463 29.19 -35.85 -17.18
C ILE A 463 28.83 -36.91 -16.12
N GLU A 464 29.33 -36.77 -14.90
CA GLU A 464 29.06 -37.72 -13.82
C GLU A 464 27.60 -37.67 -13.35
N ILE A 465 27.04 -36.47 -13.16
CA ILE A 465 25.65 -36.29 -12.73
C ILE A 465 24.71 -36.81 -13.82
N GLN A 466 24.98 -36.48 -15.08
CA GLN A 466 24.20 -36.95 -16.23
C GLN A 466 24.27 -38.48 -16.39
N GLY A 467 25.46 -39.08 -16.21
CA GLY A 467 25.64 -40.53 -16.26
C GLY A 467 24.90 -41.29 -15.16
N ASN A 468 24.56 -40.63 -14.06
CA ASN A 468 23.79 -41.20 -12.95
C ASN A 468 22.31 -40.75 -12.92
N ALA A 469 21.82 -40.10 -13.98
CA ALA A 469 20.42 -39.75 -14.12
C ALA A 469 19.53 -41.01 -14.17
N GLY A 470 18.41 -41.00 -13.46
CA GLY A 470 17.48 -42.14 -13.35
C GLY A 470 17.95 -43.24 -12.41
N THR A 471 19.16 -43.14 -11.85
CA THR A 471 19.67 -44.03 -10.81
C THR A 471 19.90 -43.28 -9.50
N GLN A 472 20.95 -42.48 -9.40
CA GLN A 472 21.19 -41.65 -8.22
C GLN A 472 20.26 -40.44 -8.21
N PHE A 473 20.11 -39.79 -9.36
CA PHE A 473 19.46 -38.49 -9.49
C PHE A 473 18.18 -38.57 -10.29
N ASP A 474 17.24 -37.67 -9.99
CA ASP A 474 16.04 -37.48 -10.79
C ASP A 474 16.41 -36.92 -12.18
N PRO A 475 16.06 -37.59 -13.29
CA PRO A 475 16.34 -37.11 -14.65
C PRO A 475 15.84 -35.69 -14.94
N THR A 476 14.69 -35.31 -14.40
CA THR A 476 14.06 -33.99 -14.61
C THR A 476 14.87 -32.89 -13.93
N ILE A 477 15.31 -33.13 -12.69
CA ILE A 477 16.19 -32.20 -11.96
C ILE A 477 17.54 -32.09 -12.64
N VAL A 478 18.11 -33.21 -13.10
CA VAL A 478 19.39 -33.21 -13.83
C VAL A 478 19.30 -32.37 -15.10
N ALA A 479 18.22 -32.50 -15.88
CA ALA A 479 18.01 -31.68 -17.07
C ALA A 479 17.97 -30.19 -16.73
N ALA A 480 17.21 -29.80 -15.70
CA ALA A 480 17.13 -28.41 -15.25
C ALA A 480 18.48 -27.88 -14.70
N PHE A 481 19.22 -28.72 -13.99
CA PHE A 481 20.57 -28.42 -13.49
C PHE A 481 21.55 -28.13 -14.62
N ILE A 482 21.59 -28.98 -15.66
CA ILE A 482 22.49 -28.78 -16.81
C ILE A 482 22.19 -27.45 -17.50
N SER A 483 20.91 -27.18 -17.81
CA SER A 483 20.51 -25.91 -18.42
C SER A 483 20.86 -24.70 -17.55
N THR A 484 20.79 -24.83 -16.22
CA THR A 484 21.15 -23.77 -15.28
C THR A 484 22.66 -23.51 -15.29
N ILE A 485 23.49 -24.55 -15.20
CA ILE A 485 24.95 -24.39 -15.16
C ILE A 485 25.50 -23.86 -16.49
N GLU A 486 25.00 -24.34 -17.63
CA GLU A 486 25.39 -23.82 -18.95
C GLU A 486 25.06 -22.32 -19.10
N TYR A 487 23.93 -21.88 -18.52
CA TYR A 487 23.57 -20.46 -18.48
C TYR A 487 24.51 -19.64 -17.58
N LEU A 488 24.89 -20.18 -16.41
CA LEU A 488 25.80 -19.51 -15.47
C LEU A 488 27.24 -19.41 -16.01
N ASP A 489 27.69 -20.38 -16.83
CA ASP A 489 29.03 -20.37 -17.44
C ASP A 489 29.12 -19.44 -18.67
N THR A 490 27.98 -19.16 -19.32
CA THR A 490 27.89 -18.29 -20.51
C THR A 490 27.54 -16.83 -20.21
N SER A 491 27.11 -16.54 -18.98
CA SER A 491 26.76 -15.18 -18.54
C SER A 491 27.83 -14.68 -17.54
N PRO A 492 28.65 -13.68 -17.88
CA PRO A 492 29.57 -13.09 -16.92
C PRO A 492 28.72 -12.44 -15.82
N PHE A 493 28.71 -13.02 -14.63
CA PHE A 493 28.14 -12.38 -13.45
C PHE A 493 28.77 -10.98 -13.29
N GLU A 494 27.95 -9.94 -13.46
CA GLU A 494 28.19 -8.67 -12.79
C GLU A 494 28.24 -8.98 -11.30
N SER A 495 29.45 -9.00 -10.75
CA SER A 495 29.64 -9.01 -9.31
C SER A 495 28.95 -7.77 -8.76
N ASP A 496 27.83 -7.98 -8.09
CA ASP A 496 27.12 -6.95 -7.35
C ASP A 496 27.98 -6.56 -6.13
N LYS A 497 29.02 -5.77 -6.39
CA LYS A 497 29.78 -5.05 -5.38
C LYS A 497 28.94 -3.87 -4.93
N THR A 498 27.94 -4.10 -4.08
CA THR A 498 27.38 -3.02 -3.27
C THR A 498 26.87 -3.53 -1.91
N ILE A 499 27.76 -4.11 -1.11
CA ILE A 499 27.65 -4.07 0.37
C ILE A 499 29.05 -3.78 0.93
N ALA A 500 29.47 -2.52 0.80
CA ALA A 500 30.43 -1.85 1.69
C ALA A 500 30.55 -0.38 1.25
N THR A 501 29.58 0.43 1.65
CA THR A 501 29.72 1.82 2.16
C THR A 501 28.38 2.28 2.68
#